data_AF-A0A0J9R9D6-F1
#
_entry.id   AF-A0A0J9R9D6-F1
#
_cell.length_a   1.000
_cell.length_b   1.000
_cell.length_c   1.000
_cell.angle_alpha   90.00
_cell.angle_beta   90.00
_cell.angle_gamma   90.00
#
_symmetry.space_group_name_H-M   'P 1'
#
loop_
_entity.id
_entity.type
_entity.pdbx_description
1 polymer ?
#
loop_
_entity_poly.entity_id
_entity_poly.type
_entity_poly.pdbx_seq_one_letter_code
_entity_poly.pdbx_strand_id
1 'polypeptide(L)'
;MSKGVEIFYKGQKAFLNIFSLWPQKERWWRIIHQVNYVHVIVFWVLLFDLLLVLHVMANLSYMSDVVKAIFILATSAGHTTKLLSIKANNVEMEELFRTLDNEEFRPRGANEELIFAAACEGSRKLRDFYGALSFAALSMILIPQFALDWSHLPLKTYNPLGENPGSPAYWLLYCYQCLALSVSCITNIGFDSLCSSLFIFIKCQLDILAVRLDKIGRLSTTSGGTVEQQLKENIRYHMTIVELSKTVERLLCKPISVQIFCSVLVLTANFYAIAVVSCEYCKSLIWHLAKLVV
;
A
#
# COMPACT_ATOMS: atom_id res chain seq x y z
N MET A 1 -15.69 -3.40 -26.06
CA MET A 1 -14.22 -3.24 -25.92
C MET A 1 -13.87 -2.54 -24.59
N SER A 2 -14.27 -3.10 -23.45
CA SER A 2 -14.07 -2.52 -22.09
C SER A 2 -12.83 -3.03 -21.35
N LYS A 3 -12.04 -3.93 -21.97
CA LYS A 3 -11.10 -4.79 -21.23
C LYS A 3 -9.76 -4.13 -20.85
N GLY A 4 -9.41 -2.98 -21.42
CA GLY A 4 -8.08 -2.37 -21.24
C GLY A 4 -7.92 -1.62 -19.91
N VAL A 5 -8.82 -0.69 -19.62
CA VAL A 5 -8.73 0.18 -18.43
C VAL A 5 -8.94 -0.61 -17.12
N GLU A 6 -9.82 -1.62 -17.14
CA GLU A 6 -10.04 -2.52 -16.00
C GLU A 6 -8.74 -3.12 -15.44
N ILE A 7 -7.69 -3.30 -16.27
CA ILE A 7 -6.41 -3.87 -15.82
C ILE A 7 -5.79 -3.04 -14.69
N PHE A 8 -5.97 -1.71 -14.71
CA PHE A 8 -5.39 -0.80 -13.74
C PHE A 8 -6.03 -0.90 -12.35
N TYR A 9 -7.30 -1.32 -12.26
CA TYR A 9 -8.05 -1.25 -11.00
C TYR A 9 -8.84 -2.52 -10.63
N LYS A 10 -8.99 -3.53 -11.50
CA LYS A 10 -9.86 -4.70 -11.25
C LYS A 10 -9.37 -5.59 -10.11
N GLY A 11 -8.08 -5.85 -10.03
CA GLY A 11 -7.49 -6.60 -8.92
C GLY A 11 -7.64 -5.85 -7.60
N GLN A 12 -7.45 -4.54 -7.65
CA GLN A 12 -7.57 -3.64 -6.52
C GLN A 12 -9.03 -3.50 -6.07
N LYS A 13 -9.99 -3.47 -7.00
CA LYS A 13 -11.44 -3.44 -6.70
C LYS A 13 -11.89 -4.74 -6.04
N ALA A 14 -11.39 -5.89 -6.49
CA ALA A 14 -11.65 -7.17 -5.83
C ALA A 14 -11.10 -7.17 -4.40
N PHE A 15 -9.88 -6.70 -4.21
CA PHE A 15 -9.27 -6.48 -2.90
C PHE A 15 -10.12 -5.56 -2.00
N LEU A 16 -10.51 -4.38 -2.49
CA LEU A 16 -11.34 -3.41 -1.74
C LEU A 16 -12.70 -3.99 -1.36
N ASN A 17 -13.25 -4.88 -2.19
CA ASN A 17 -14.52 -5.53 -1.91
C ASN A 17 -14.39 -6.59 -0.81
N ILE A 18 -13.34 -7.42 -0.85
CA ILE A 18 -13.07 -8.46 0.17
C ILE A 18 -12.94 -7.83 1.57
N PHE A 19 -12.21 -6.73 1.69
CA PHE A 19 -12.03 -6.03 2.96
C PHE A 19 -13.19 -5.08 3.33
N SER A 20 -14.31 -5.14 2.60
CA SER A 20 -15.50 -4.31 2.83
C SER A 20 -15.23 -2.79 2.82
N LEU A 21 -14.21 -2.39 2.07
CA LEU A 21 -13.83 -0.99 1.84
C LEU A 21 -14.66 -0.38 0.70
N TRP A 22 -15.10 -1.19 -0.26
CA TRP A 22 -15.89 -0.76 -1.41
C TRP A 22 -17.35 -0.41 -1.06
N PRO A 23 -17.94 0.66 -1.64
CA PRO A 23 -19.34 1.01 -1.44
C PRO A 23 -20.29 -0.03 -2.07
N GLN A 24 -21.36 -0.37 -1.34
CA GLN A 24 -22.40 -1.29 -1.80
C GLN A 24 -23.71 -0.55 -2.09
N LYS A 25 -24.31 -0.84 -3.25
CA LYS A 25 -25.58 -0.23 -3.68
C LYS A 25 -26.77 -0.77 -2.89
N GLU A 26 -26.82 -2.09 -2.73
CA GLU A 26 -27.86 -2.82 -2.00
C GLU A 26 -27.84 -2.52 -0.49
N ARG A 27 -29.02 -2.29 0.10
CA ARG A 27 -29.16 -1.86 1.51
C ARG A 27 -28.66 -2.92 2.50
N TRP A 28 -28.98 -4.19 2.26
CA TRP A 28 -28.57 -5.31 3.12
C TRP A 28 -27.06 -5.55 3.05
N TRP A 29 -26.49 -5.57 1.84
CA TRP A 29 -25.04 -5.69 1.65
C TRP A 29 -24.26 -4.52 2.25
N ARG A 30 -24.83 -3.31 2.23
CA ARG A 30 -24.22 -2.14 2.87
C ARG A 30 -24.09 -2.31 4.38
N ILE A 31 -25.13 -2.82 5.05
CA ILE A 31 -25.11 -3.06 6.49
C ILE A 31 -24.07 -4.16 6.82
N ILE A 32 -24.06 -5.27 6.07
CA ILE A 32 -23.08 -6.34 6.25
C ILE A 32 -21.64 -5.82 6.08
N HIS A 33 -21.38 -5.04 5.02
CA HIS A 33 -20.06 -4.45 4.79
C HIS A 33 -19.67 -3.41 5.85
N GLN A 34 -20.62 -2.66 6.40
CA GLN A 34 -20.35 -1.74 7.51
C GLN A 34 -20.00 -2.50 8.79
N VAL A 35 -20.76 -3.53 9.15
CA VAL A 35 -20.48 -4.38 10.32
C VAL A 35 -19.13 -5.09 10.17
N ASN A 36 -18.86 -5.67 8.99
CA ASN A 36 -17.58 -6.33 8.72
C ASN A 36 -16.41 -5.34 8.75
N TYR A 37 -16.57 -4.12 8.22
CA TYR A 37 -15.54 -3.09 8.30
C TYR A 37 -15.24 -2.67 9.75
N VAL A 38 -16.27 -2.48 10.57
CA VAL A 38 -16.10 -2.17 12.00
C VAL A 38 -15.40 -3.33 12.70
N HIS A 39 -15.77 -4.57 12.40
CA HIS A 39 -15.09 -5.75 12.93
C HIS A 39 -13.61 -5.80 12.51
N VAL A 40 -13.30 -5.57 11.23
CA VAL A 40 -11.90 -5.52 10.74
C VAL A 40 -11.11 -4.41 11.43
N ILE A 41 -11.62 -3.19 11.50
CA ILE A 41 -10.89 -2.09 12.15
C ILE A 41 -10.76 -2.29 13.66
N VAL A 42 -11.86 -2.57 14.36
CA VAL A 42 -11.85 -2.58 15.82
C VAL A 42 -11.17 -3.85 16.34
N PHE A 43 -11.58 -5.00 15.82
CA PHE A 43 -11.12 -6.28 16.35
C PHE A 43 -9.75 -6.69 15.80
N TRP A 44 -9.44 -6.44 14.53
CA TRP A 44 -8.17 -6.90 13.94
C TRP A 44 -7.05 -5.87 13.97
N VAL A 45 -7.39 -4.58 13.82
CA VAL A 45 -6.38 -3.51 13.72
C VAL A 45 -6.18 -2.83 15.06
N LEU A 46 -7.21 -2.17 15.60
CA LEU A 46 -7.08 -1.37 16.83
C LEU A 46 -6.78 -2.22 18.07
N LEU A 47 -7.37 -3.41 18.20
CA LEU A 47 -7.06 -4.32 19.30
C LEU A 47 -5.61 -4.81 19.23
N PHE A 48 -5.13 -5.15 18.03
CA PHE A 48 -3.73 -5.54 17.82
C PHE A 48 -2.78 -4.40 18.20
N ASP A 49 -3.09 -3.18 17.73
CA ASP A 49 -2.32 -1.97 18.04
C ASP A 49 -2.31 -1.68 19.54
N LEU A 50 -3.43 -1.85 20.23
CA LEU A 50 -3.54 -1.66 21.67
C LEU A 50 -2.66 -2.66 22.44
N LEU A 51 -2.74 -3.95 22.11
CA LEU A 51 -1.91 -4.99 22.74
C LEU A 51 -0.42 -4.74 22.53
N LEU A 52 -0.05 -4.22 21.36
CA LEU A 52 1.30 -3.83 21.05
C LEU A 52 1.76 -2.61 21.88
N VAL A 53 0.96 -1.54 21.94
CA VAL A 53 1.28 -0.37 22.77
C VAL A 53 1.45 -0.76 24.23
N LEU A 54 0.56 -1.60 24.77
CA LEU A 54 0.65 -2.07 26.15
C LEU A 54 1.95 -2.86 26.40
N HIS A 55 2.38 -3.69 25.44
CA HIS A 55 3.64 -4.42 25.54
C HIS A 55 4.84 -3.48 25.66
N VAL A 56 4.85 -2.46 24.80
CA VAL A 56 5.90 -1.45 24.77
C VAL A 56 5.92 -0.67 26.07
N MET A 57 4.75 -0.21 26.52
CA MET A 57 4.64 0.56 27.77
C MET A 57 5.11 -0.23 28.98
N ALA A 58 4.87 -1.55 29.00
CA ALA A 58 5.35 -2.44 30.06
C ALA A 58 6.87 -2.71 30.02
N ASN A 59 7.52 -2.56 28.86
CA ASN A 59 8.94 -2.92 28.64
C ASN A 59 9.84 -1.73 28.27
N LEU A 60 9.40 -0.49 28.52
CA LEU A 60 10.12 0.77 28.21
C LEU A 60 11.53 0.87 28.84
N SER A 61 11.87 0.00 29.78
CA SER A 61 13.16 -0.05 30.47
C SER A 61 14.35 -0.31 29.55
N TYR A 62 14.13 -0.94 28.38
CA TYR A 62 15.19 -1.31 27.44
C TYR A 62 15.08 -0.51 26.14
N MET A 63 16.16 0.21 25.79
CA MET A 63 16.23 0.97 24.53
C MET A 63 15.98 0.10 23.28
N SER A 64 16.36 -1.17 23.31
CA SER A 64 16.11 -2.12 22.22
C SER A 64 14.62 -2.38 21.99
N ASP A 65 13.80 -2.34 23.04
CA ASP A 65 12.36 -2.57 22.95
C ASP A 65 11.62 -1.28 22.56
N VAL A 66 12.13 -0.11 22.93
CA VAL A 66 11.66 1.19 22.42
C VAL A 66 11.86 1.31 20.90
N VAL A 67 13.00 0.84 20.38
CA VAL A 67 13.26 0.86 18.92
C VAL A 67 12.31 -0.06 18.17
N LYS A 68 12.07 -1.28 18.68
CA LYS A 68 11.07 -2.20 18.12
C LYS A 68 9.66 -1.62 18.21
N ALA A 69 9.34 -0.93 19.29
CA ALA A 69 8.07 -0.25 19.45
C ALA A 69 7.83 0.77 18.34
N ILE A 70 8.79 1.67 18.12
CA ILE A 70 8.71 2.70 17.07
C ILE A 70 8.51 2.04 15.70
N PHE A 71 9.22 0.94 15.42
CA PHE A 71 9.08 0.20 14.17
C PHE A 71 7.65 -0.31 13.95
N ILE A 72 7.11 -1.01 14.95
CA ILE A 72 5.81 -1.67 14.79
C ILE A 72 4.67 -0.62 14.85
N LEU A 73 4.76 0.38 15.73
CA LEU A 73 3.77 1.46 15.83
C LEU A 73 3.73 2.34 14.57
N ALA A 74 4.88 2.67 13.98
CA ALA A 74 4.92 3.40 12.71
C ALA A 74 4.30 2.59 11.57
N THR A 75 4.58 1.28 11.51
CA THR A 75 4.00 0.39 10.50
C THR A 75 2.48 0.26 10.65
N SER A 76 2.01 0.10 11.89
CA SER A 76 0.60 0.07 12.25
C SER A 76 -0.11 1.38 11.87
N ALA A 77 0.43 2.53 12.28
CA ALA A 77 -0.14 3.83 11.98
C ALA A 77 -0.29 4.07 10.46
N GLY A 78 0.70 3.66 9.68
CA GLY A 78 0.64 3.71 8.22
C GLY A 78 -0.49 2.85 7.65
N HIS A 79 -0.61 1.60 8.08
CA HIS A 79 -1.66 0.68 7.64
C HIS A 79 -3.07 1.18 8.02
N THR A 80 -3.27 1.59 9.26
CA THR A 80 -4.55 2.10 9.77
C THR A 80 -4.97 3.36 9.02
N THR A 81 -4.03 4.27 8.74
CA THR A 81 -4.31 5.48 7.95
C THR A 81 -4.76 5.15 6.53
N LYS A 82 -4.16 4.16 5.86
CA LYS A 82 -4.59 3.71 4.53
C LYS A 82 -6.01 3.18 4.56
N LEU A 83 -6.34 2.29 5.50
CA LEU A 83 -7.69 1.72 5.64
C LEU A 83 -8.75 2.81 5.88
N LEU A 84 -8.47 3.75 6.78
CA LEU A 84 -9.36 4.87 7.06
C LEU A 84 -9.53 5.78 5.83
N SER A 85 -8.43 6.11 5.15
CA SER A 85 -8.44 6.98 3.97
C SER A 85 -9.22 6.36 2.82
N ILE A 86 -9.04 5.07 2.56
CA ILE A 86 -9.81 4.35 1.52
C ILE A 86 -11.29 4.37 1.87
N LYS A 87 -11.66 4.07 3.13
CA LYS A 87 -13.07 4.02 3.52
C LYS A 87 -13.73 5.39 3.47
N ALA A 88 -13.06 6.42 3.97
CA ALA A 88 -13.58 7.78 4.00
C ALA A 88 -13.83 8.32 2.59
N ASN A 89 -13.01 7.93 1.62
CA ASN A 89 -13.11 8.39 0.23
C ASN A 89 -13.63 7.32 -0.74
N ASN A 90 -14.35 6.31 -0.24
CA ASN A 90 -14.71 5.14 -1.05
C ASN A 90 -15.68 5.47 -2.22
N VAL A 91 -16.55 6.47 -2.04
CA VAL A 91 -17.44 6.99 -3.09
C VAL A 91 -16.62 7.74 -4.15
N GLU A 92 -15.70 8.60 -3.72
CA GLU A 92 -14.82 9.33 -4.64
C GLU A 92 -13.89 8.38 -5.41
N MET A 93 -13.43 7.28 -4.79
CA MET A 93 -12.67 6.23 -5.49
C MET A 93 -13.53 5.49 -6.54
N GLU A 94 -14.81 5.25 -6.28
CA GLU A 94 -15.72 4.68 -7.28
C GLU A 94 -15.90 5.64 -8.46
N GLU A 95 -16.09 6.93 -8.20
CA GLU A 95 -16.21 7.96 -9.23
C GLU A 95 -14.91 8.12 -10.03
N LEU A 96 -13.76 8.06 -9.36
CA LEU A 96 -12.45 8.05 -10.01
C LEU A 96 -12.35 6.89 -11.00
N PHE A 97 -12.69 5.66 -10.59
CA PHE A 97 -12.62 4.51 -11.50
C PHE A 97 -13.56 4.63 -12.68
N ARG A 98 -14.75 5.20 -12.50
CA ARG A 98 -15.66 5.51 -13.61
C ARG A 98 -15.09 6.56 -14.55
N THR A 99 -14.36 7.53 -14.01
CA THR A 99 -13.68 8.58 -14.79
C THR A 99 -12.55 7.99 -15.64
N LEU A 100 -11.81 7.00 -15.13
CA LEU A 100 -10.78 6.29 -15.91
C LEU A 100 -11.37 5.58 -17.14
N ASP A 101 -12.62 5.12 -17.06
CA ASP A 101 -13.33 4.44 -18.15
C ASP A 101 -13.96 5.40 -19.18
N ASN A 102 -13.82 6.71 -18.99
CA ASN A 102 -14.36 7.72 -19.89
C ASN A 102 -13.78 7.57 -21.32
N GLU A 103 -14.61 7.82 -22.33
CA GLU A 103 -14.23 7.69 -23.73
C GLU A 103 -13.13 8.68 -24.14
N GLU A 104 -13.02 9.82 -23.44
CA GLU A 104 -11.95 10.80 -23.67
C GLU A 104 -10.54 10.19 -23.47
N PHE A 105 -10.38 9.23 -22.55
CA PHE A 105 -9.10 8.58 -22.23
C PHE A 105 -8.82 7.33 -23.07
N ARG A 106 -9.69 6.99 -24.02
CA ARG A 106 -9.44 5.85 -24.90
C ARG A 106 -8.39 6.22 -25.97
N PRO A 107 -7.42 5.32 -26.22
CA PRO A 107 -6.45 5.52 -27.29
C PRO A 107 -7.14 5.51 -28.66
N ARG A 108 -6.66 6.34 -29.58
CA ARG A 108 -7.14 6.50 -30.95
C ARG A 108 -6.03 6.13 -31.94
N GLY A 109 -6.19 4.97 -32.57
CA GLY A 109 -5.26 4.45 -33.57
C GLY A 109 -4.03 3.75 -32.99
N ALA A 110 -3.24 3.13 -33.87
CA ALA A 110 -2.21 2.17 -33.49
C ALA A 110 -1.12 2.73 -32.55
N ASN A 111 -0.64 3.96 -32.79
CA ASN A 111 0.41 4.54 -31.94
C ASN A 111 -0.06 4.79 -30.50
N GLU A 112 -1.30 5.26 -30.32
CA GLU A 112 -1.86 5.50 -28.98
C GLU A 112 -2.16 4.17 -28.28
N GLU A 113 -2.60 3.16 -29.03
CA GLU A 113 -2.83 1.80 -28.50
C GLU A 113 -1.54 1.15 -27.99
N LEU A 114 -0.41 1.34 -28.66
CA LEU A 114 0.89 0.84 -28.21
C LEU A 114 1.32 1.48 -26.89
N ILE A 115 1.16 2.80 -26.74
CA ILE A 115 1.45 3.52 -25.49
C ILE A 115 0.57 2.99 -24.36
N PHE A 116 -0.73 2.85 -24.63
CA PHE A 116 -1.69 2.36 -23.65
C PHE A 116 -1.41 0.91 -23.23
N ALA A 117 -1.06 0.04 -24.18
CA ALA A 117 -0.70 -1.35 -23.90
C ALA A 117 0.57 -1.44 -23.06
N ALA A 118 1.60 -0.64 -23.37
CA ALA A 118 2.84 -0.59 -22.59
C ALA A 118 2.58 -0.11 -21.15
N ALA A 119 1.69 0.86 -20.94
CA ALA A 119 1.29 1.30 -19.62
C ALA A 119 0.53 0.22 -18.83
N CYS A 120 -0.38 -0.52 -19.49
CA CYS A 120 -1.07 -1.66 -18.88
C CYS A 120 -0.08 -2.76 -18.44
N GLU A 121 0.88 -3.08 -19.30
CA GLU A 121 1.90 -4.08 -19.00
C GLU A 121 2.83 -3.62 -17.87
N GLY A 122 3.24 -2.35 -17.87
CA GLY A 122 4.04 -1.73 -16.81
C GLY A 122 3.34 -1.78 -15.45
N SER A 123 2.05 -1.41 -15.40
CA SER A 123 1.23 -1.50 -14.17
C SER A 123 1.14 -2.94 -13.66
N ARG A 124 0.90 -3.92 -14.54
CA ARG A 124 0.85 -5.35 -14.15
C ARG A 124 2.20 -5.84 -13.62
N LYS A 125 3.28 -5.59 -14.35
CA LYS A 125 4.63 -6.02 -13.93
C LYS A 125 5.02 -5.43 -12.59
N LEU A 126 4.77 -4.13 -12.38
CA LEU A 126 5.08 -3.46 -11.13
C LEU A 126 4.27 -4.03 -9.96
N ARG A 127 2.96 -4.23 -10.15
CA ARG A 127 2.09 -4.85 -9.14
C ARG A 127 2.53 -6.27 -8.80
N ASP A 128 2.79 -7.09 -9.81
CA ASP A 128 3.13 -8.50 -9.61
C ASP A 128 4.53 -8.63 -8.95
N PHE A 129 5.48 -7.78 -9.34
CA PHE A 129 6.80 -7.69 -8.70
C PHE A 129 6.71 -7.23 -7.23
N TYR A 130 5.99 -6.15 -6.95
CA TYR A 130 5.81 -5.63 -5.60
C TYR A 130 5.06 -6.62 -4.69
N GLY A 131 4.04 -7.30 -5.25
CA GLY A 131 3.32 -8.37 -4.56
C GLY A 131 4.24 -9.54 -4.21
N ALA A 132 5.02 -10.04 -5.17
CA ALA A 132 5.97 -11.13 -4.93
C ALA A 132 7.01 -10.78 -3.86
N LEU A 133 7.58 -9.57 -3.92
CA LEU A 133 8.53 -9.09 -2.91
C LEU A 133 7.91 -9.01 -1.52
N SER A 134 6.67 -8.52 -1.42
CA SER A 134 5.95 -8.39 -0.16
C SER A 134 5.58 -9.75 0.44
N PHE A 135 5.16 -10.71 -0.38
CA PHE A 135 4.90 -12.08 0.07
C PHE A 135 6.18 -12.78 0.51
N ALA A 136 7.30 -12.57 -0.19
CA ALA A 136 8.60 -13.10 0.22
C ALA A 136 9.02 -12.53 1.59
N ALA A 137 8.86 -11.21 1.81
CA ALA A 137 9.13 -10.59 3.10
C ALA A 137 8.23 -11.13 4.22
N LEU A 138 6.93 -11.30 3.95
CA LEU A 138 6.01 -11.94 4.91
C LEU A 138 6.43 -13.37 5.24
N SER A 139 6.87 -14.12 4.23
CA SER A 139 7.33 -15.51 4.39
C SER A 139 8.60 -15.57 5.25
N MET A 140 9.53 -14.63 5.07
CA MET A 140 10.73 -14.52 5.91
C MET A 140 10.41 -14.20 7.38
N ILE A 141 9.27 -13.55 7.66
CA ILE A 141 8.82 -13.29 9.03
C ILE A 141 8.11 -14.52 9.61
N LEU A 142 7.22 -15.15 8.84
CA LEU A 142 6.39 -16.26 9.34
C LEU A 142 7.15 -17.59 9.40
N ILE A 143 7.97 -17.93 8.40
CA ILE A 143 8.63 -19.25 8.33
C ILE A 143 9.51 -19.53 9.56
N PRO A 144 10.38 -18.60 10.03
CA PRO A 144 11.16 -18.84 11.25
C PRO A 144 10.31 -19.09 12.50
N GLN A 145 9.14 -18.43 12.60
CA GLN A 145 8.20 -18.61 13.71
C GLN A 145 7.54 -19.99 13.69
N PHE A 146 7.33 -20.55 12.49
CA PHE A 146 6.83 -21.91 12.31
C PHE A 146 7.92 -22.98 12.30
N ALA A 147 9.16 -22.68 11.95
CA ALA A 147 10.17 -23.72 11.69
C ALA A 147 11.22 -23.85 12.79
N LEU A 148 11.52 -22.79 13.54
CA LEU A 148 12.68 -22.73 14.44
C LEU A 148 12.30 -22.59 15.92
N ASP A 149 11.37 -21.69 16.27
CA ASP A 149 11.01 -21.42 17.67
C ASP A 149 9.49 -21.29 17.86
N TRP A 150 8.82 -22.40 18.18
CA TRP A 150 7.39 -22.43 18.53
C TRP A 150 7.08 -21.80 19.91
N SER A 151 8.11 -21.52 20.70
CA SER A 151 8.03 -21.03 22.07
C SER A 151 7.74 -19.52 22.18
N HIS A 152 7.77 -18.78 21.07
CA HIS A 152 7.59 -17.34 21.06
C HIS A 152 6.55 -16.88 20.03
N LEU A 153 5.86 -15.78 20.32
CA LEU A 153 4.86 -15.21 19.40
C LEU A 153 5.53 -14.53 18.18
N PRO A 154 4.86 -14.50 17.00
CA PRO A 154 5.37 -13.88 15.79
C PRO A 154 5.78 -12.42 15.98
N LEU A 155 5.04 -11.73 16.84
CA LEU A 155 5.41 -10.42 17.36
C LEU A 155 5.38 -10.47 18.89
N LYS A 156 6.48 -10.04 19.52
CA LYS A 156 6.51 -9.80 20.97
C LYS A 156 5.47 -8.72 21.28
N THR A 157 4.38 -9.15 21.90
CA THR A 157 3.18 -8.37 22.18
C THR A 157 2.70 -8.74 23.59
N TYR A 158 1.86 -7.90 24.16
CA TYR A 158 1.35 -8.12 25.51
C TYR A 158 0.35 -9.26 25.45
N ASN A 159 0.60 -10.31 26.22
CA ASN A 159 -0.27 -11.46 26.31
C ASN A 159 -1.11 -11.41 27.60
N PRO A 160 -2.36 -10.94 27.55
CA PRO A 160 -3.23 -10.88 28.72
C PRO A 160 -3.67 -12.28 29.21
N LEU A 161 -3.44 -13.34 28.43
CA LEU A 161 -3.93 -14.70 28.68
C LEU A 161 -2.84 -15.66 29.20
N GLY A 162 -1.63 -15.14 29.45
CA GLY A 162 -0.49 -15.89 29.99
C GLY A 162 0.35 -16.60 28.92
N GLU A 163 1.66 -16.69 29.16
CA GLU A 163 2.67 -17.16 28.18
C GLU A 163 2.82 -18.69 28.08
N ASN A 164 1.89 -19.46 28.64
CA ASN A 164 1.99 -20.92 28.64
C ASN A 164 1.73 -21.52 27.24
N PRO A 165 2.72 -22.18 26.59
CA PRO A 165 2.58 -22.73 25.24
C PRO A 165 1.55 -23.88 25.14
N GLY A 166 1.19 -24.48 26.28
CA GLY A 166 0.16 -25.51 26.39
C GLY A 166 -1.27 -24.98 26.51
N SER A 167 -1.47 -23.66 26.58
CA SER A 167 -2.82 -23.08 26.70
C SER A 167 -3.47 -22.91 25.32
N PRO A 168 -4.75 -23.28 25.14
CA PRO A 168 -5.52 -22.97 23.92
C PRO A 168 -5.53 -21.48 23.60
N ALA A 169 -5.44 -20.62 24.61
CA ALA A 169 -5.41 -19.16 24.46
C ALA A 169 -4.14 -18.66 23.74
N TYR A 170 -2.99 -19.31 23.96
CA TYR A 170 -1.74 -18.98 23.28
C TYR A 170 -1.85 -19.22 21.77
N TRP A 171 -2.39 -20.38 21.38
CA TRP A 171 -2.59 -20.74 19.98
C TRP A 171 -3.60 -19.85 19.28
N LEU A 172 -4.67 -19.44 19.97
CA LEU A 172 -5.62 -18.46 19.45
C LEU A 172 -4.95 -17.10 19.17
N LEU A 173 -4.14 -16.60 20.10
CA LEU A 173 -3.40 -15.34 19.92
C LEU A 173 -2.36 -15.44 18.81
N TYR A 174 -1.66 -16.57 18.70
CA TYR A 174 -0.71 -16.85 17.63
C TYR A 174 -1.39 -16.81 16.25
N CYS A 175 -2.50 -17.55 16.07
CA CYS A 175 -3.27 -17.54 14.83
C CYS A 175 -3.80 -16.14 14.50
N TYR A 176 -4.28 -15.41 15.51
CA TYR A 176 -4.75 -14.04 15.35
C TYR A 176 -3.65 -13.12 14.79
N GLN A 177 -2.42 -13.19 15.30
CA GLN A 177 -1.31 -12.36 14.81
C GLN A 177 -0.88 -12.70 13.40
N CYS A 178 -0.80 -13.99 13.07
CA CYS A 178 -0.49 -14.44 11.71
C CYS A 178 -1.53 -13.93 10.70
N LEU A 179 -2.81 -13.99 11.06
CA LEU A 179 -3.90 -13.46 10.22
C LEU A 179 -3.85 -11.94 10.12
N ALA A 180 -3.67 -11.22 11.23
CA ALA A 180 -3.55 -9.76 11.24
C ALA A 180 -2.40 -9.26 10.36
N LEU A 181 -1.22 -9.89 10.47
CA LEU A 181 -0.06 -9.56 9.64
C LEU A 181 -0.31 -9.83 8.16
N SER A 182 -0.95 -10.95 7.83
CA SER A 182 -1.30 -11.30 6.45
C SER A 182 -2.28 -10.28 5.85
N VAL A 183 -3.32 -9.91 6.61
CA VAL A 183 -4.30 -8.88 6.22
C VAL A 183 -3.63 -7.52 6.01
N SER A 184 -2.74 -7.13 6.91
CA SER A 184 -1.99 -5.87 6.81
C SER A 184 -1.10 -5.85 5.55
N CYS A 185 -0.37 -6.94 5.30
CA CYS A 185 0.46 -7.10 4.11
C CYS A 185 -0.36 -6.99 2.82
N ILE A 186 -1.44 -7.77 2.70
CA ILE A 186 -2.31 -7.75 1.52
C ILE A 186 -2.91 -6.35 1.32
N THR A 187 -3.24 -5.64 2.39
CA THR A 187 -3.76 -4.27 2.32
C THR A 187 -2.75 -3.27 1.80
N ASN A 188 -1.51 -3.36 2.27
CA ASN A 188 -0.42 -2.53 1.76
C ASN A 188 -0.14 -2.83 0.28
N ILE A 189 -0.12 -4.11 -0.11
CA ILE A 189 0.01 -4.53 -1.51
C ILE A 189 -1.08 -3.89 -2.37
N GLY A 190 -2.34 -4.00 -1.94
CA GLY A 190 -3.49 -3.48 -2.67
C GLY A 190 -3.43 -1.96 -2.85
N PHE A 191 -3.15 -1.22 -1.78
CA PHE A 191 -3.13 0.25 -1.81
C PHE A 191 -1.96 0.81 -2.61
N ASP A 192 -0.74 0.33 -2.36
CA ASP A 192 0.47 0.86 -3.03
C ASP A 192 0.46 0.49 -4.53
N SER A 193 -0.09 -0.68 -4.87
CA SER A 193 -0.31 -1.08 -6.27
C SER A 193 -1.40 -0.25 -6.95
N LEU A 194 -2.45 0.17 -6.23
CA LEU A 194 -3.46 1.08 -6.77
C LEU A 194 -2.86 2.45 -7.06
N CYS A 195 -2.13 3.00 -6.10
CA CYS A 195 -1.44 4.27 -6.20
C CYS A 195 -0.51 4.32 -7.41
N SER A 196 0.38 3.33 -7.55
CA SER A 196 1.29 3.24 -8.69
C SER A 196 0.55 3.08 -10.02
N SER A 197 -0.54 2.31 -10.07
CA SER A 197 -1.34 2.14 -11.28
C SER A 197 -2.03 3.43 -11.73
N LEU A 198 -2.51 4.26 -10.79
CA LEU A 198 -3.08 5.57 -11.08
C LEU A 198 -2.04 6.54 -11.65
N PHE A 199 -0.83 6.56 -11.09
CA PHE A 199 0.25 7.39 -11.63
C PHE A 199 0.70 6.94 -13.02
N ILE A 200 0.80 5.62 -13.25
CA ILE A 200 1.10 5.06 -14.59
C ILE A 200 0.01 5.44 -15.59
N PHE A 201 -1.27 5.40 -15.17
CA PHE A 201 -2.38 5.83 -16.02
C PHE A 201 -2.27 7.31 -16.39
N ILE A 202 -2.08 8.21 -15.41
CA ILE A 202 -1.92 9.65 -15.66
C ILE A 202 -0.76 9.91 -16.63
N LYS A 203 0.40 9.28 -16.38
CA LYS A 203 1.56 9.36 -17.27
C LYS A 203 1.20 8.90 -18.69
N CYS A 204 0.53 7.77 -18.84
CA CYS A 204 0.09 7.26 -20.13
C CYS A 204 -0.80 8.26 -20.88
N GLN A 205 -1.74 8.91 -20.19
CA GLN A 205 -2.60 9.92 -20.82
C GLN A 205 -1.82 11.17 -21.25
N LEU A 206 -0.79 11.57 -20.49
CA LEU A 206 0.13 12.65 -20.87
C LEU A 206 1.00 12.28 -22.09
N ASP A 207 1.48 11.04 -22.18
CA ASP A 207 2.24 10.55 -23.34
C ASP A 207 1.34 10.54 -24.60
N ILE A 208 0.08 10.14 -24.46
CA ILE A 208 -0.93 10.22 -25.54
C ILE A 208 -1.16 11.68 -25.97
N LEU A 209 -1.31 12.60 -25.01
CA LEU A 209 -1.46 14.04 -25.30
C LEU A 209 -0.26 14.56 -26.09
N ALA A 210 0.97 14.20 -25.71
CA ALA A 210 2.18 14.62 -26.40
C ALA A 210 2.19 14.15 -27.87
N VAL A 211 1.79 12.90 -28.13
CA VAL A 211 1.66 12.38 -29.50
C VAL A 211 0.57 13.09 -30.30
N ARG A 212 -0.56 13.42 -29.67
CA ARG A 212 -1.63 14.18 -30.32
C ARG A 212 -1.19 15.60 -30.67
N LEU A 213 -0.40 16.24 -29.81
CA LEU A 213 0.18 17.57 -30.05
C LEU A 213 1.20 17.55 -31.20
N ASP A 214 2.10 16.56 -31.27
CA ASP A 214 3.09 16.44 -32.37
C ASP A 214 2.45 16.21 -33.75
N LYS A 215 1.24 15.64 -33.77
CA LYS A 215 0.46 15.43 -35.00
C LYS A 215 -0.30 16.66 -35.48
N ILE A 216 -0.43 17.70 -34.66
CA ILE A 216 -1.10 18.95 -35.06
C ILE A 216 -0.41 19.51 -36.31
N GLY A 217 -1.20 19.92 -37.31
CA GLY A 217 -0.66 20.54 -38.52
C GLY A 217 -0.10 19.55 -39.56
N ARG A 218 0.24 18.31 -39.17
CA ARG A 218 0.67 17.25 -40.09
C ARG A 218 -0.49 16.51 -40.74
N LEU A 219 -1.66 16.47 -40.08
CA LEU A 219 -2.89 15.80 -40.58
C LEU A 219 -3.87 16.73 -41.31
N SER A 220 -3.64 18.05 -41.29
CA SER A 220 -4.51 19.05 -41.94
C SER A 220 -4.60 18.91 -43.46
N THR A 221 -3.76 18.08 -44.08
CA THR A 221 -3.83 17.70 -45.50
C THR A 221 -4.82 16.56 -45.79
N THR A 222 -5.28 15.80 -44.78
CA THR A 222 -6.08 14.57 -45.00
C THR A 222 -7.36 14.49 -44.18
N SER A 223 -7.44 15.13 -43.01
CA SER A 223 -8.63 15.16 -42.16
C SER A 223 -9.18 16.58 -42.08
N GLY A 224 -10.40 16.82 -42.56
CA GLY A 224 -11.04 18.13 -42.75
C GLY A 224 -11.34 18.97 -41.49
N GLY A 225 -10.60 18.80 -40.39
CA GLY A 225 -10.66 19.66 -39.21
C GLY A 225 -9.61 20.76 -39.28
N THR A 226 -9.96 21.98 -38.89
CA THR A 226 -8.99 23.09 -38.80
C THR A 226 -7.96 22.82 -37.70
N VAL A 227 -6.74 23.31 -37.87
CA VAL A 227 -5.67 23.26 -36.84
C VAL A 227 -6.17 23.82 -35.50
N GLU A 228 -7.01 24.85 -35.55
CA GLU A 228 -7.67 25.44 -34.39
C GLU A 228 -8.55 24.44 -33.62
N GLN A 229 -9.33 23.62 -34.34
CA GLN A 229 -10.20 22.62 -33.73
C GLN A 229 -9.40 21.51 -33.04
N GLN A 230 -8.33 21.02 -33.67
CA GLN A 230 -7.44 20.03 -33.08
C GLN A 230 -6.75 20.56 -31.81
N LEU A 231 -6.33 21.83 -31.84
CA LEU A 231 -5.73 22.48 -30.67
C LEU A 231 -6.74 22.62 -29.52
N LYS A 232 -7.98 23.05 -29.81
CA LYS A 232 -9.06 23.14 -28.82
C LYS A 232 -9.36 21.79 -28.17
N GLU A 233 -9.40 20.71 -28.96
CA GLU A 233 -9.60 19.34 -28.44
C GLU A 233 -8.46 18.90 -27.52
N ASN A 234 -7.20 19.17 -27.90
CA ASN A 234 -6.04 18.82 -27.07
C ASN A 234 -5.96 19.65 -25.79
N ILE A 235 -6.34 20.93 -25.82
CA ILE A 235 -6.44 21.77 -24.61
C ILE A 235 -7.50 21.21 -23.66
N ARG A 236 -8.69 20.87 -24.18
CA ARG A 236 -9.74 20.24 -23.37
C ARG A 236 -9.25 18.94 -22.74
N TYR A 237 -8.62 18.09 -23.54
CA TYR A 237 -8.08 16.81 -23.07
C TYR A 237 -7.01 16.99 -21.98
N HIS A 238 -6.11 17.96 -22.14
CA HIS A 238 -5.14 18.32 -21.10
C HIS A 238 -5.83 18.77 -19.80
N MET A 239 -6.87 19.60 -19.89
CA MET A 239 -7.66 20.01 -18.71
C MET A 239 -8.29 18.80 -18.00
N THR A 240 -8.84 17.84 -18.74
CA THR A 240 -9.40 16.60 -18.18
C THR A 240 -8.32 15.78 -17.44
N ILE A 241 -7.09 15.69 -17.98
CA ILE A 241 -5.96 15.02 -17.30
C ILE A 241 -5.56 15.75 -16.02
N VAL A 242 -5.54 17.09 -16.03
CA VAL A 242 -5.23 17.89 -14.84
C VAL A 242 -6.28 17.70 -13.75
N GLU A 243 -7.56 17.66 -14.11
CA GLU A 243 -8.65 17.39 -13.16
C GLU A 243 -8.57 15.98 -12.56
N LEU A 244 -8.28 14.98 -13.40
CA LEU A 244 -8.01 13.61 -12.95
C LEU A 244 -6.84 13.57 -11.97
N SER A 245 -5.74 14.26 -12.29
CA SER A 245 -4.53 14.31 -11.46
C SER A 245 -4.80 14.95 -10.10
N LYS A 246 -5.55 16.06 -10.06
CA LYS A 246 -5.99 16.70 -8.81
C LYS A 246 -6.86 15.78 -7.96
N THR A 247 -7.74 15.01 -8.60
CA THR A 247 -8.59 14.04 -7.89
C THR A 247 -7.76 12.93 -7.28
N VAL A 248 -6.82 12.36 -8.04
CA VAL A 248 -5.88 11.33 -7.55
C VAL A 248 -5.02 11.88 -6.42
N GLU A 249 -4.47 13.08 -6.56
CA GLU A 249 -3.66 13.73 -5.53
C GLU A 249 -4.45 13.92 -4.23
N ARG A 250 -5.68 14.45 -4.30
CA ARG A 250 -6.54 14.65 -3.13
C ARG A 250 -6.81 13.35 -2.36
N LEU A 251 -7.02 12.25 -3.09
CA LEU A 251 -7.31 10.94 -2.52
C LEU A 251 -6.08 10.27 -1.90
N LEU A 252 -4.90 10.47 -2.50
CA LEU A 252 -3.69 9.74 -2.13
C LEU A 252 -2.71 10.54 -1.26
N CYS A 253 -2.78 11.88 -1.25
CA CYS A 253 -1.83 12.73 -0.54
C CYS A 253 -1.74 12.39 0.95
N LYS A 254 -2.88 12.35 1.67
CA LYS A 254 -2.90 12.02 3.11
C LYS A 254 -2.25 10.66 3.45
N PRO A 255 -2.70 9.53 2.87
CA PRO A 255 -2.10 8.24 3.18
C PRO A 255 -0.63 8.12 2.74
N ILE A 256 -0.25 8.72 1.60
CA ILE A 256 1.16 8.72 1.14
C ILE A 256 2.04 9.54 2.10
N SER A 257 1.60 10.72 2.54
CA SER A 257 2.36 11.55 3.48
C SER A 257 2.62 10.83 4.80
N VAL A 258 1.59 10.18 5.37
CA VAL A 258 1.76 9.38 6.58
C VAL A 258 2.67 8.19 6.34
N GLN A 259 2.52 7.49 5.21
CA GLN A 259 3.42 6.38 4.86
C GLN A 259 4.88 6.81 4.79
N ILE A 260 5.18 7.92 4.11
CA ILE A 260 6.56 8.45 4.00
C ILE A 260 7.09 8.81 5.40
N PHE A 261 6.29 9.49 6.21
CA PHE A 261 6.67 9.83 7.58
C PHE A 261 6.99 8.59 8.42
N CYS A 262 6.11 7.59 8.40
CA CYS A 262 6.32 6.31 9.07
C CYS A 262 7.57 5.58 8.56
N SER A 263 7.83 5.59 7.25
CA SER A 263 9.04 5.00 6.67
C SER A 263 10.32 5.70 7.14
N VAL A 264 10.31 7.03 7.28
CA VAL A 264 11.45 7.78 7.83
C VAL A 264 11.69 7.39 9.29
N LEU A 265 10.64 7.32 10.12
CA LEU A 265 10.77 6.88 11.51
C LEU A 265 11.35 5.46 11.62
N VAL A 266 10.84 4.53 10.81
CA VAL A 266 11.32 3.15 10.73
C VAL A 266 12.79 3.12 10.31
N LEU A 267 13.17 3.90 9.30
CA LEU A 267 14.54 3.96 8.80
C LEU A 267 15.50 4.52 9.86
N THR A 268 15.12 5.59 10.56
CA THR A 268 15.90 6.18 11.65
C THR A 268 16.06 5.19 12.81
N ALA A 269 14.99 4.49 13.18
CA ALA A 269 15.01 3.45 14.21
C ALA A 269 15.95 2.29 13.83
N ASN A 270 15.92 1.85 12.56
CA ASN A 270 16.81 0.82 12.04
C ASN A 270 18.28 1.26 12.06
N PHE A 271 18.58 2.49 11.66
CA PHE A 271 19.95 3.03 11.74
C PHE A 271 20.46 3.06 13.17
N TYR A 272 19.61 3.48 14.12
CA TYR A 272 19.96 3.45 15.53
C TYR A 272 20.24 2.02 16.03
N ALA A 273 19.38 1.05 15.69
CA ALA A 273 19.59 -0.35 16.07
C ALA A 273 20.93 -0.89 15.57
N ILE A 274 21.26 -0.65 14.29
CA ILE A 274 22.52 -1.08 13.69
C ILE A 274 23.72 -0.41 14.37
N ALA A 275 23.62 0.89 14.68
CA ALA A 275 24.69 1.62 15.36
C ALA A 275 24.96 1.08 16.77
N VAL A 276 23.91 0.74 17.53
CA VAL A 276 24.04 0.14 18.87
C VAL A 276 24.75 -1.22 18.79
N VAL A 277 24.29 -2.10 17.89
CA VAL A 277 24.90 -3.42 17.68
C VAL A 277 26.36 -3.30 17.27
N SER A 278 26.70 -2.37 16.36
CA SER A 278 28.08 -2.11 15.97
C SER A 278 28.96 -1.65 17.15
N CYS A 279 28.42 -0.80 18.04
CA CYS A 279 29.11 -0.36 19.24
C CYS A 279 29.38 -1.52 20.21
N GLU A 280 28.42 -2.43 20.39
CA GLU A 280 28.60 -3.64 21.22
C GLU A 280 29.67 -4.57 20.66
N TYR A 281 29.70 -4.81 19.35
CA TYR A 281 30.77 -5.56 18.70
C TYR A 281 32.14 -4.91 18.91
N CYS A 282 32.22 -3.59 18.76
CA CYS A 282 33.46 -2.84 19.01
C CYS A 282 33.94 -2.99 20.46
N LYS A 283 33.03 -2.89 21.43
CA LYS A 283 33.35 -3.09 22.85
C LYS A 283 33.82 -4.52 23.13
N SER A 284 33.15 -5.51 22.57
CA SER A 284 33.53 -6.93 22.71
C SER A 284 34.92 -7.21 22.12
N LEU A 285 35.22 -6.66 20.94
CA LEU A 285 36.53 -6.79 20.30
C LEU A 285 37.63 -6.14 21.15
N ILE A 286 37.41 -4.91 21.65
CA ILE A 286 38.37 -4.23 22.52
C ILE A 286 38.62 -5.03 23.80
N TRP A 287 37.57 -5.61 24.39
CA TRP A 287 37.70 -6.44 25.59
C TRP A 287 38.49 -7.73 25.33
N HIS A 288 38.26 -8.40 24.20
CA HIS A 288 39.05 -9.56 23.80
C HIS A 288 40.52 -9.22 23.50
N LEU A 289 40.78 -8.09 22.85
CA LEU A 289 42.15 -7.60 22.62
C LEU A 289 42.84 -7.25 23.94
N ALA A 290 42.14 -6.59 24.87
CA ALA A 290 42.67 -6.29 26.19
C ALA A 290 43.02 -7.56 27.00
N LYS A 291 42.24 -8.64 26.83
CA LYS A 291 42.52 -9.95 27.44
C LYS A 291 43.69 -10.71 26.80
N LEU A 292 44.05 -10.41 25.56
CA LEU A 292 45.20 -11.02 24.86
C LEU A 292 46.52 -10.32 25.18
N VAL A 293 46.46 -9.10 25.75
CA VAL A 293 47.63 -8.26 26.08
C VAL A 293 48.01 -8.37 27.57
N VAL A 294 47.26 -9.14 28.38
CA VAL A 294 47.54 -9.47 29.79
C VAL A 294 47.84 -10.97 29.90
#